data_AF-A0A4R2IMU5-F1
#
_entry.id   AF-A0A4R2IMU5-F1
#
_cell.length_a   1.000
_cell.length_b   1.000
_cell.length_c   1.000
_cell.angle_alpha   90.00
_cell.angle_beta   90.00
_cell.angle_gamma   90.00
#
_symmetry.space_group_name_H-M   'P 1'
#
loop_
_entity.id
_entity.type
_entity.pdbx_description
1 polymer ?
#
loop_
_entity_poly.entity_id
_entity_poly.type
_entity_poly.pdbx_seq_one_letter_code
_entity_poly.pdbx_strand_id
1 'polypeptide(L)'
;MKIGQLRLSGRRIATLAVAAAMAGGFIVGGAVTASASPVSKVFTYKCTFPLVGAQDVTATVAVDLPDTGTPGTRLALGDLSITATLSANIVSALRAFGTATTSGTATADVDASQNSTNITLGLPGFKIAPQTVPPSGTMPVAISGPTPSMIVYTAGNVVIKAGTQFNAKVDTRKADGTPTSLGILNVPCNVKATTPAQDLTLKTIVVTGANATPPSLGTQVPGGTVSKSLTYTCVFPTTGAVSVTGTATGTIPASGAHGTRIQPTLSVSAALPSNVVDVLRNNNAATVSGSGRADVFATYGGTNLTLGVPGPVPSVAVPATGGLSATLSPAVPSFSVPAAGAIQLAAGPELNGTFTPLLANGNPTALGTFNVPCTLNPGQDPAIGTITIT
;
A
#
# COMPACT_ATOMS: atom_id res chain seq x y z
N MET A 1 12.68 74.60 61.81
CA MET A 1 12.38 75.69 60.85
C MET A 1 11.14 75.28 60.05
N LYS A 2 10.20 76.20 59.94
CA LYS A 2 8.80 76.02 59.50
C LYS A 2 8.70 76.13 57.96
N ILE A 3 7.58 75.61 57.40
CA ILE A 3 6.99 75.90 56.05
C ILE A 3 7.53 74.99 54.91
N GLY A 4 6.74 74.39 54.00
CA GLY A 4 5.30 74.35 53.67
C GLY A 4 5.04 73.15 52.71
N GLN A 5 3.87 72.49 52.71
CA GLN A 5 2.68 72.73 51.83
C GLN A 5 3.09 72.93 50.34
N LEU A 6 2.56 72.29 49.29
CA LEU A 6 1.29 71.60 49.02
C LEU A 6 1.37 71.05 47.56
N ARG A 7 0.74 69.92 47.22
CA ARG A 7 -0.09 69.75 46.00
C ARG A 7 -0.76 68.37 45.94
N LEU A 8 -2.09 68.38 46.08
CA LEU A 8 -3.02 67.29 45.77
C LEU A 8 -3.45 67.35 44.29
N SER A 9 -3.59 66.19 43.66
CA SER A 9 -4.64 65.79 42.70
C SER A 9 -4.51 64.28 42.51
N GLY A 10 -5.44 63.43 42.96
CA GLY A 10 -6.72 63.17 42.31
C GLY A 10 -6.48 62.37 41.03
N ARG A 11 -6.98 61.15 40.77
CA ARG A 11 -8.25 60.54 41.19
C ARG A 11 -8.27 59.08 40.63
N ARG A 12 -9.06 58.23 41.28
CA ARG A 12 -9.75 57.00 40.77
C ARG A 12 -9.09 55.63 40.99
N ILE A 13 -9.63 54.99 42.03
CA ILE A 13 -9.85 53.55 42.22
C ILE A 13 -10.60 52.98 41.00
N ALA A 14 -10.13 51.84 40.50
CA ALA A 14 -10.95 50.87 39.77
C ALA A 14 -10.46 49.45 40.13
N THR A 15 -11.27 48.77 40.93
CA THR A 15 -11.28 47.32 41.20
C THR A 15 -11.43 46.52 39.91
N LEU A 16 -10.63 45.48 39.72
CA LEU A 16 -10.94 44.38 38.79
C LEU A 16 -10.63 43.04 39.45
N ALA A 17 -11.68 42.23 39.53
CA ALA A 17 -11.74 40.92 40.13
C ALA A 17 -10.81 39.92 39.43
N VAL A 18 -10.14 39.10 40.23
CA VAL A 18 -9.41 37.91 39.76
C VAL A 18 -10.45 36.84 39.42
N ALA A 19 -10.82 36.74 38.15
CA ALA A 19 -11.52 35.58 37.61
C ALA A 19 -10.49 34.52 37.24
N ALA A 20 -10.58 33.35 37.87
CA ALA A 20 -9.79 32.17 37.57
C ALA A 20 -10.14 31.65 36.16
N ALA A 21 -9.28 31.95 35.18
CA ALA A 21 -9.33 31.32 33.87
C ALA A 21 -8.58 29.98 33.94
N MET A 22 -9.35 28.90 33.92
CA MET A 22 -8.86 27.54 33.68
C MET A 22 -8.21 27.51 32.29
N ALA A 23 -6.88 27.56 32.24
CA ALA A 23 -6.13 27.27 31.03
C ALA A 23 -6.24 25.76 30.74
N GLY A 24 -7.27 25.38 29.99
CA GLY A 24 -7.38 24.07 29.37
C GLY A 24 -6.25 23.91 28.35
N GLY A 25 -5.15 23.30 28.76
CA GLY A 25 -4.08 22.90 27.87
C GLY A 25 -4.60 21.84 26.90
N PHE A 26 -4.79 22.22 25.64
CA PHE A 26 -4.88 21.27 24.55
C PHE A 26 -3.53 20.55 24.45
N ILE A 27 -3.45 19.35 24.99
CA ILE A 27 -2.39 18.41 24.65
C ILE A 27 -2.65 18.00 23.20
N VAL A 28 -1.99 18.67 22.27
CA VAL A 28 -1.79 18.14 20.92
C VAL A 28 -0.99 16.86 21.10
N GLY A 29 -1.68 15.72 21.15
CA GLY A 29 -1.06 14.40 21.13
C GLY A 29 -0.28 14.27 19.82
N GLY A 30 1.01 14.56 19.87
CA GLY A 30 1.93 14.20 18.81
C GLY A 30 1.89 12.69 18.69
N ALA A 31 1.27 12.18 17.63
CA ALA A 31 1.36 10.77 17.27
C ALA A 31 2.85 10.45 17.11
N VAL A 32 3.41 9.71 18.07
CA VAL A 32 4.76 9.16 17.95
C VAL A 32 4.66 8.18 16.78
N THR A 33 5.19 8.54 15.63
CA THR A 33 5.31 7.62 14.51
C THR A 33 6.20 6.48 14.99
N ALA A 34 5.64 5.28 15.14
CA ALA A 34 6.43 4.10 15.45
C ALA A 34 7.53 3.99 14.38
N SER A 35 8.80 4.03 14.82
CA SER A 35 9.92 3.86 13.92
C SER A 35 9.81 2.49 13.26
N ALA A 36 9.76 2.45 11.93
CA ALA A 36 9.94 1.20 11.23
C ALA A 36 11.39 0.76 11.44
N SER A 37 11.58 -0.53 11.77
CA SER A 37 12.92 -1.10 11.94
C SER A 37 13.14 -2.14 10.83
N PRO A 38 14.28 -2.07 10.10
CA PRO A 38 14.56 -2.96 8.99
C PRO A 38 14.65 -4.41 9.50
N VAL A 39 13.99 -5.33 8.80
CA VAL A 39 14.23 -6.77 8.94
C VAL A 39 14.86 -7.30 7.65
N SER A 40 15.84 -8.18 7.78
CA SER A 40 16.45 -8.91 6.67
C SER A 40 16.66 -10.37 7.08
N LYS A 41 16.09 -11.30 6.30
CA LYS A 41 16.23 -12.74 6.52
C LYS A 41 16.55 -13.46 5.22
N VAL A 42 17.27 -14.57 5.33
CA VAL A 42 17.63 -15.41 4.18
C VAL A 42 16.78 -16.66 4.20
N PHE A 43 16.14 -16.95 3.07
CA PHE A 43 15.35 -18.16 2.86
C PHE A 43 15.86 -18.91 1.63
N THR A 44 15.62 -20.22 1.61
CA THR A 44 15.82 -21.03 0.41
C THR A 44 14.48 -21.45 -0.16
N TYR A 45 14.29 -21.18 -1.45
CA TYR A 45 13.14 -21.61 -2.23
C TYR A 45 13.58 -22.68 -3.24
N LYS A 46 12.69 -23.62 -3.55
CA LYS A 46 12.80 -24.55 -4.67
C LYS A 46 12.02 -23.97 -5.84
N CYS A 47 12.74 -23.50 -6.86
CA CYS A 47 12.18 -22.86 -8.04
C CYS A 47 12.26 -23.78 -9.25
N THR A 48 11.18 -23.90 -10.01
CA THR A 48 11.17 -24.71 -11.23
C THR A 48 11.44 -23.81 -12.44
N PHE A 49 12.61 -23.98 -13.04
CA PHE A 49 12.99 -23.30 -14.27
C PHE A 49 12.67 -24.20 -15.46
N PRO A 50 11.93 -23.72 -16.48
CA PRO A 50 11.58 -24.54 -17.65
C PRO A 50 12.76 -25.22 -18.35
N LEU A 51 13.97 -24.63 -18.26
CA LEU A 51 15.16 -25.09 -18.97
C LEU A 51 16.05 -26.05 -18.18
N VAL A 52 16.06 -25.92 -16.85
CA VAL A 52 17.01 -26.64 -15.97
C VAL A 52 16.31 -27.40 -14.84
N GLY A 53 14.98 -27.43 -14.86
CA GLY A 53 14.17 -28.08 -13.83
C GLY A 53 14.24 -27.37 -12.48
N ALA A 54 14.05 -28.15 -11.41
CA ALA A 54 13.93 -27.62 -10.06
C ALA A 54 15.30 -27.27 -9.44
N GLN A 55 15.54 -25.99 -9.22
CA GLN A 55 16.78 -25.44 -8.68
C GLN A 55 16.53 -24.81 -7.31
N ASP A 56 17.51 -24.88 -6.44
CA ASP A 56 17.47 -24.17 -5.17
C ASP A 56 17.91 -22.72 -5.41
N VAL A 57 17.13 -21.79 -4.88
CA VAL A 57 17.37 -20.34 -4.99
C VAL A 57 17.39 -19.76 -3.59
N THR A 58 18.53 -19.22 -3.19
CA THR A 58 18.66 -18.46 -1.94
C THR A 58 18.16 -17.04 -2.18
N ALA A 59 17.26 -16.58 -1.32
CA ALA A 59 16.65 -15.26 -1.39
C ALA A 59 16.86 -14.52 -0.06
N THR A 60 17.49 -13.36 -0.11
CA THR A 60 17.51 -12.41 1.00
C THR A 60 16.28 -11.53 0.90
N VAL A 61 15.37 -11.64 1.86
CA VAL A 61 14.12 -10.89 1.94
C VAL A 61 14.28 -9.80 2.99
N ALA A 62 14.10 -8.55 2.57
CA ALA A 62 14.23 -7.37 3.41
C ALA A 62 13.00 -6.46 3.30
N VAL A 63 12.53 -5.95 4.43
CA VAL A 63 11.38 -5.02 4.50
C VAL A 63 11.47 -4.22 5.80
N ASP A 64 10.99 -2.98 5.77
CA ASP A 64 10.86 -2.16 6.98
C ASP A 64 9.50 -2.43 7.63
N LEU A 65 9.51 -2.84 8.89
CA LEU A 65 8.30 -3.17 9.65
C LEU A 65 8.33 -2.46 11.01
N PRO A 66 7.23 -1.84 11.45
CA PRO A 66 7.16 -1.22 12.77
C PRO A 66 7.32 -2.26 13.87
N ASP A 67 7.93 -1.88 14.99
CA ASP A 67 8.01 -2.76 16.17
C ASP A 67 6.69 -2.79 16.94
N THR A 68 6.00 -1.66 16.99
CA THR A 68 4.77 -1.48 17.74
C THR A 68 3.70 -0.78 16.91
N GLY A 69 2.46 -0.90 17.37
CA GLY A 69 1.32 -0.23 16.78
C GLY A 69 0.27 0.12 17.82
N THR A 70 -0.70 0.93 17.41
CA THR A 70 -1.90 1.22 18.19
C THR A 70 -3.14 0.88 17.38
N PRO A 71 -4.18 0.29 17.97
CA PRO A 71 -5.42 0.03 17.27
C PRO A 71 -5.99 1.28 16.58
N GLY A 72 -6.51 1.12 15.36
CA GLY A 72 -7.08 2.21 14.55
C GLY A 72 -6.04 3.09 13.85
N THR A 73 -4.75 2.93 14.13
CA THR A 73 -3.67 3.66 13.47
C THR A 73 -3.05 2.80 12.37
N ARG A 74 -2.63 3.45 11.28
CA ARG A 74 -1.96 2.79 10.16
C ARG A 74 -0.58 2.29 10.55
N LEU A 75 -0.36 1.00 10.33
CA LEU A 75 0.94 0.36 10.27
C LEU A 75 1.48 0.55 8.85
N ALA A 76 2.40 1.50 8.69
CA ALA A 76 3.13 1.67 7.45
C ALA A 76 4.18 0.56 7.33
N LEU A 77 4.08 -0.23 6.26
CA LEU A 77 5.07 -1.24 5.92
C LEU A 77 5.92 -0.67 4.79
N GLY A 78 7.24 -0.89 4.85
CA GLY A 78 8.15 -0.50 3.79
C GLY A 78 7.97 -1.34 2.53
N ASP A 79 8.63 -0.92 1.46
CA ASP A 79 8.72 -1.73 0.26
C ASP A 79 9.46 -3.04 0.56
N LEU A 80 8.98 -4.13 -0.05
CA LEU A 80 9.63 -5.42 0.07
C LEU A 80 10.72 -5.52 -0.99
N SER A 81 11.94 -5.82 -0.54
CA SER A 81 13.12 -6.03 -1.36
C SER A 81 13.58 -7.48 -1.23
N ILE A 82 13.81 -8.13 -2.35
CA ILE A 82 14.26 -9.51 -2.43
C ILE A 82 15.48 -9.57 -3.34
N THR A 83 16.58 -10.13 -2.84
CA THR A 83 17.73 -10.49 -3.67
C THR A 83 17.80 -12.00 -3.81
N ALA A 84 17.43 -12.51 -4.97
CA ALA A 84 17.47 -13.94 -5.28
C ALA A 84 18.78 -14.29 -6.01
N THR A 85 19.48 -15.35 -5.61
CA THR A 85 20.72 -15.77 -6.26
C THR A 85 20.46 -16.94 -7.21
N LEU A 86 20.62 -16.71 -8.52
CA LEU A 86 20.56 -17.77 -9.52
C LEU A 86 21.89 -18.54 -9.56
N SER A 87 21.78 -19.86 -9.67
CA SER A 87 22.94 -20.77 -9.78
C SER A 87 23.64 -20.65 -11.14
N ALA A 88 24.89 -21.11 -11.20
CA ALA A 88 25.66 -21.15 -12.45
C ALA A 88 24.99 -21.98 -13.55
N ASN A 89 24.23 -23.02 -13.19
CA ASN A 89 23.48 -23.83 -14.15
C ASN A 89 22.38 -23.02 -14.84
N ILE A 90 21.66 -22.17 -14.10
CA ILE A 90 20.62 -21.30 -14.66
C ILE A 90 21.27 -20.25 -15.57
N VAL A 91 22.35 -19.62 -15.12
CA VAL A 91 23.09 -18.62 -15.92
C VAL A 91 23.60 -19.24 -17.22
N SER A 92 24.19 -20.43 -17.14
CA SER A 92 24.71 -21.14 -18.32
C SER A 92 23.59 -21.48 -19.32
N ALA A 93 22.43 -21.93 -18.82
CA ALA A 93 21.27 -22.18 -19.67
C ALA A 93 20.77 -20.90 -20.35
N LEU A 94 20.61 -19.79 -19.62
CA LEU A 94 20.19 -18.50 -20.21
C LEU A 94 21.15 -18.05 -21.34
N ARG A 95 22.46 -18.19 -21.11
CA ARG A 95 23.50 -17.87 -22.10
C ARG A 95 23.47 -18.78 -23.32
N ALA A 96 23.20 -20.08 -23.15
CA ALA A 96 23.07 -21.02 -24.26
C ALA A 96 21.94 -20.64 -25.23
N PHE A 97 20.91 -19.95 -24.75
CA PHE A 97 19.82 -19.40 -25.57
C PHE A 97 20.05 -17.94 -26.00
N GLY A 98 21.26 -17.41 -25.83
CA GLY A 98 21.63 -16.06 -26.27
C GLY A 98 21.02 -14.94 -25.43
N THR A 99 20.58 -15.23 -24.20
CA THR A 99 20.07 -14.20 -23.28
C THR A 99 21.21 -13.31 -22.83
N ALA A 100 21.11 -12.02 -23.13
CA ALA A 100 22.03 -10.99 -22.68
C ALA A 100 21.49 -10.24 -21.47
N THR A 101 20.17 -10.00 -21.42
CA THR A 101 19.52 -9.30 -20.31
C THR A 101 18.24 -9.99 -19.86
N THR A 102 17.92 -9.84 -18.59
CA THR A 102 16.68 -10.31 -17.97
C THR A 102 16.00 -9.18 -17.22
N SER A 103 14.67 -9.14 -17.27
CA SER A 103 13.83 -8.27 -16.45
C SER A 103 12.50 -8.96 -16.21
N GLY A 104 11.55 -8.34 -15.52
CA GLY A 104 10.23 -8.94 -15.41
C GLY A 104 9.42 -8.49 -14.20
N THR A 105 8.52 -9.38 -13.77
CA THR A 105 7.62 -9.13 -12.66
C THR A 105 7.51 -10.35 -11.77
N ALA A 106 7.10 -10.15 -10.51
CA ALA A 106 6.83 -11.26 -9.62
C ALA A 106 5.56 -11.04 -8.77
N THR A 107 5.10 -12.13 -8.19
CA THR A 107 4.11 -12.19 -7.13
C THR A 107 4.73 -12.94 -5.95
N ALA A 108 4.65 -12.37 -4.76
CA ALA A 108 5.19 -12.96 -3.53
C ALA A 108 4.06 -13.20 -2.54
N ASP A 109 4.05 -14.38 -1.91
CA ASP A 109 3.16 -14.61 -0.79
C ASP A 109 3.74 -13.99 0.49
N VAL A 110 2.85 -13.43 1.30
CA VAL A 110 3.10 -12.95 2.66
C VAL A 110 2.00 -13.50 3.54
N ASP A 111 2.39 -14.19 4.61
CA ASP A 111 1.43 -14.65 5.61
C ASP A 111 1.33 -13.61 6.72
N ALA A 112 0.11 -13.22 7.04
CA ALA A 112 -0.19 -12.35 8.15
C ALA A 112 -1.14 -13.07 9.12
N SER A 113 -0.94 -12.87 10.41
CA SER A 113 -1.89 -13.34 11.41
C SER A 113 -2.10 -12.36 12.55
N GLN A 114 -3.34 -12.34 13.04
CA GLN A 114 -3.75 -11.58 14.21
C GLN A 114 -4.87 -12.35 14.92
N ASN A 115 -4.79 -12.48 16.25
CA ASN A 115 -5.82 -13.12 17.07
C ASN A 115 -6.25 -14.51 16.54
N SER A 116 -5.28 -15.34 16.15
CA SER A 116 -5.48 -16.67 15.56
C SER A 116 -6.13 -16.71 14.16
N THR A 117 -6.51 -15.56 13.60
CA THR A 117 -6.91 -15.43 12.20
C THR A 117 -5.67 -15.33 11.34
N ASN A 118 -5.54 -16.25 10.37
CA ASN A 118 -4.44 -16.27 9.42
C ASN A 118 -4.95 -15.95 8.02
N ILE A 119 -4.16 -15.18 7.28
CA ILE A 119 -4.41 -14.87 5.87
C ILE A 119 -3.09 -14.93 5.12
N THR A 120 -3.10 -15.56 3.95
CA THR A 120 -1.99 -15.49 3.00
C THR A 120 -2.35 -14.47 1.93
N LEU A 121 -1.53 -13.44 1.77
CA LEU A 121 -1.67 -12.40 0.75
C LEU A 121 -0.70 -12.63 -0.39
N GLY A 122 -1.18 -12.53 -1.63
CA GLY A 122 -0.43 -12.76 -2.85
C GLY A 122 -0.17 -11.41 -3.46
N LEU A 123 0.93 -10.82 -3.03
CA LEU A 123 1.28 -9.44 -3.34
C LEU A 123 1.77 -9.38 -4.80
N PRO A 124 1.04 -8.71 -5.72
CA PRO A 124 1.45 -8.59 -7.10
C PRO A 124 2.30 -7.33 -7.30
N GLY A 125 2.78 -7.12 -8.53
CA GLY A 125 3.37 -5.84 -8.93
C GLY A 125 4.85 -5.66 -8.59
N PHE A 126 5.52 -6.70 -8.05
CA PHE A 126 6.97 -6.70 -7.91
C PHE A 126 7.64 -6.58 -9.27
N LYS A 127 8.71 -5.80 -9.31
CA LYS A 127 9.54 -5.57 -10.49
C LYS A 127 10.87 -6.30 -10.32
N ILE A 128 11.24 -7.05 -11.34
CA ILE A 128 12.58 -7.60 -11.49
C ILE A 128 13.34 -6.59 -12.35
N ALA A 129 14.34 -5.94 -11.75
CA ALA A 129 15.10 -4.91 -12.43
C ALA A 129 15.82 -5.48 -13.67
N PRO A 130 15.98 -4.70 -14.76
CA PRO A 130 16.82 -5.11 -15.88
C PRO A 130 18.25 -5.39 -15.42
N GLN A 131 18.76 -6.57 -15.77
CA GLN A 131 20.09 -7.02 -15.40
C GLN A 131 20.79 -7.71 -16.57
N THR A 132 22.11 -7.56 -16.62
CA THR A 132 22.93 -8.27 -17.61
C THR A 132 23.27 -9.67 -17.10
N VAL A 133 23.07 -10.67 -17.95
CA VAL A 133 23.41 -12.06 -17.63
C VAL A 133 24.93 -12.23 -17.72
N PRO A 134 25.61 -12.60 -16.62
CA PRO A 134 27.06 -12.76 -16.62
C PRO A 134 27.48 -13.91 -17.55
N PRO A 135 28.74 -13.92 -18.03
CA PRO A 135 29.23 -14.98 -18.91
C PRO A 135 29.26 -16.36 -18.23
N SER A 136 29.44 -16.40 -16.91
CA SER A 136 29.45 -17.61 -16.08
C SER A 136 29.24 -17.27 -14.61
N GLY A 137 29.06 -18.28 -13.75
CA GLY A 137 28.92 -18.10 -12.30
C GLY A 137 27.49 -17.79 -11.86
N THR A 138 27.33 -17.34 -10.62
CA THR A 138 26.02 -16.99 -10.06
C THR A 138 25.57 -15.59 -10.51
N MET A 139 24.26 -15.33 -10.43
CA MET A 139 23.68 -14.03 -10.77
C MET A 139 22.70 -13.57 -9.68
N PRO A 140 22.97 -12.44 -9.00
CA PRO A 140 22.01 -11.86 -8.06
C PRO A 140 20.90 -11.12 -8.82
N VAL A 141 19.66 -11.38 -8.46
CA VAL A 141 18.44 -10.81 -9.05
C VAL A 141 17.74 -9.94 -8.03
N ALA A 142 17.70 -8.64 -8.31
CA ALA A 142 17.01 -7.66 -7.47
C ALA A 142 15.53 -7.58 -7.85
N ILE A 143 14.67 -7.75 -6.86
CA ILE A 143 13.22 -7.77 -7.00
C ILE A 143 12.66 -6.84 -5.92
N SER A 144 11.87 -5.85 -6.31
CA SER A 144 11.29 -4.91 -5.35
C SER A 144 9.88 -4.53 -5.73
N GLY A 145 9.08 -4.16 -4.73
CA GLY A 145 7.71 -3.77 -4.96
C GLY A 145 7.03 -3.24 -3.71
N PRO A 146 5.94 -2.49 -3.90
CA PRO A 146 5.21 -1.89 -2.81
C PRO A 146 4.47 -2.97 -2.03
N THR A 147 4.34 -2.77 -0.71
CA THR A 147 3.52 -3.62 0.15
C THR A 147 2.24 -2.87 0.57
N PRO A 148 1.12 -3.57 0.77
CA PRO A 148 -0.05 -2.95 1.38
C PRO A 148 0.27 -2.51 2.81
N SER A 149 -0.11 -1.29 3.16
CA SER A 149 -0.18 -0.89 4.57
C SER A 149 -1.41 -1.52 5.24
N MET A 150 -1.47 -1.54 6.57
CA MET A 150 -2.64 -2.07 7.27
C MET A 150 -3.08 -1.24 8.47
N ILE A 151 -4.36 -1.29 8.81
CA ILE A 151 -4.91 -0.84 10.09
C ILE A 151 -5.56 -2.05 10.74
N VAL A 152 -5.16 -2.32 11.98
CA VAL A 152 -5.83 -3.29 12.85
C VAL A 152 -6.60 -2.57 13.95
N TYR A 153 -7.72 -3.12 14.37
CA TYR A 153 -8.66 -2.43 15.27
C TYR A 153 -8.67 -2.96 16.70
N THR A 154 -7.92 -4.02 16.96
CA THR A 154 -7.79 -4.62 18.29
C THR A 154 -6.33 -4.72 18.71
N ALA A 155 -6.08 -4.59 20.01
CA ALA A 155 -4.77 -4.90 20.57
C ALA A 155 -4.41 -6.38 20.38
N GLY A 156 -3.12 -6.70 20.37
CA GLY A 156 -2.60 -8.05 20.17
C GLY A 156 -1.35 -8.08 19.30
N ASN A 157 -0.88 -9.30 19.00
CA ASN A 157 0.28 -9.49 18.13
C ASN A 157 -0.17 -9.63 16.67
N VAL A 158 0.46 -8.86 15.80
CA VAL A 158 0.39 -9.07 14.35
C VAL A 158 1.68 -9.75 13.92
N VAL A 159 1.60 -10.98 13.43
CA VAL A 159 2.78 -11.74 12.97
C VAL A 159 2.82 -11.69 11.46
N ILE A 160 3.93 -11.22 10.91
CA ILE A 160 4.22 -11.17 9.48
C ILE A 160 5.29 -12.22 9.16
N LYS A 161 5.02 -13.07 8.18
CA LYS A 161 5.93 -14.11 7.70
C LYS A 161 6.12 -14.03 6.19
N ALA A 162 7.28 -14.45 5.72
CA ALA A 162 7.47 -14.76 4.30
C ALA A 162 6.53 -15.91 3.92
N GLY A 163 5.85 -15.79 2.79
CA GLY A 163 4.91 -16.82 2.34
C GLY A 163 5.59 -18.01 1.68
N THR A 164 4.80 -19.05 1.48
CA THR A 164 5.27 -20.34 0.95
C THR A 164 5.49 -20.35 -0.55
N GLN A 165 4.91 -19.41 -1.31
CA GLN A 165 5.05 -19.33 -2.75
C GLN A 165 5.63 -17.99 -3.22
N PHE A 166 6.41 -18.07 -4.29
CA PHE A 166 6.90 -16.92 -5.03
C PHE A 166 6.85 -17.27 -6.52
N ASN A 167 6.29 -16.41 -7.35
CA ASN A 167 6.13 -16.66 -8.78
C ASN A 167 6.74 -15.52 -9.57
N ALA A 168 7.75 -15.80 -10.39
CA ALA A 168 8.36 -14.83 -11.28
C ALA A 168 7.95 -15.06 -12.73
N LYS A 169 7.79 -13.96 -13.47
CA LYS A 169 7.71 -13.90 -14.93
C LYS A 169 8.92 -13.12 -15.42
N VAL A 170 9.87 -13.81 -16.06
CA VAL A 170 11.16 -13.23 -16.48
C VAL A 170 11.16 -13.08 -18.00
N ASP A 171 11.21 -11.84 -18.47
CA ASP A 171 11.47 -11.50 -19.87
C ASP A 171 12.97 -11.68 -20.15
N THR A 172 13.30 -12.37 -21.23
CA THR A 172 14.66 -12.66 -21.66
C THR A 172 14.92 -11.99 -23.00
N ARG A 173 15.96 -11.15 -23.08
CA ARG A 173 16.33 -10.41 -24.29
C ARG A 173 17.75 -10.71 -24.73
N LYS A 174 17.97 -10.64 -26.04
CA LYS A 174 19.30 -10.66 -26.67
C LYS A 174 19.98 -9.29 -26.49
N ALA A 175 21.24 -9.21 -26.91
CA ALA A 175 22.03 -7.97 -26.83
C ALA A 175 21.43 -6.82 -27.65
N ASP A 176 20.67 -7.13 -28.71
CA ASP A 176 19.96 -6.15 -29.55
C ASP A 176 18.58 -5.71 -28.99
N GLY A 177 18.20 -6.22 -27.81
CA GLY A 177 16.91 -5.92 -27.16
C GLY A 177 15.73 -6.74 -27.69
N THR A 178 15.92 -7.58 -28.71
CA THR A 178 14.86 -8.47 -29.20
C THR A 178 14.62 -9.63 -28.21
N PRO A 179 13.39 -10.18 -28.15
CA PRO A 179 13.12 -11.39 -27.36
C PRO A 179 14.03 -12.55 -27.76
N THR A 180 14.48 -13.34 -26.78
CA THR A 180 15.09 -14.64 -27.10
C THR A 180 14.00 -15.65 -27.51
N SER A 181 14.41 -16.81 -28.01
CA SER A 181 13.48 -17.91 -28.31
C SER A 181 12.80 -18.49 -27.05
N LEU A 182 13.26 -18.13 -25.86
CA LEU A 182 12.65 -18.51 -24.58
C LEU A 182 11.41 -17.67 -24.25
N GLY A 183 11.31 -16.46 -24.81
CA GLY A 183 10.27 -15.51 -24.48
C GLY A 183 10.23 -15.17 -22.98
N ILE A 184 9.02 -15.24 -22.40
CA ILE A 184 8.79 -15.00 -20.97
C ILE A 184 8.83 -16.33 -20.22
N LEU A 185 9.78 -16.47 -19.29
CA LEU A 185 9.90 -17.62 -18.41
C LEU A 185 8.97 -17.47 -17.21
N ASN A 186 8.10 -18.45 -16.99
CA ASN A 186 7.36 -18.57 -15.73
C ASN A 186 8.17 -19.44 -14.76
N VAL A 187 8.52 -18.90 -13.60
CA VAL A 187 9.34 -19.55 -12.59
C VAL A 187 8.56 -19.62 -11.28
N PRO A 188 7.77 -20.69 -11.07
CA PRO A 188 7.14 -20.93 -9.79
C PRO A 188 8.17 -21.43 -8.78
N CYS A 189 8.08 -20.89 -7.57
CA CYS A 189 8.94 -21.22 -6.44
C CYS A 189 8.10 -21.54 -5.22
N ASN A 190 8.51 -22.57 -4.49
CA ASN A 190 7.96 -22.92 -3.18
C ASN A 190 9.06 -22.88 -2.13
N VAL A 191 8.73 -22.53 -0.89
CA VAL A 191 9.71 -22.63 0.21
C VAL A 191 10.29 -24.04 0.25
N LYS A 192 11.62 -24.14 0.33
CA LYS A 192 12.29 -25.44 0.39
C LYS A 192 12.01 -26.09 1.75
N ALA A 193 11.50 -27.32 1.74
CA ALA A 193 11.38 -28.13 2.94
C ALA A 193 12.79 -28.46 3.50
N THR A 194 13.00 -28.20 4.78
CA THR A 194 14.24 -28.48 5.51
C THR A 194 13.93 -29.16 6.84
N THR A 195 14.93 -29.79 7.46
CA THR A 195 14.82 -30.36 8.80
C THR A 195 15.98 -29.82 9.65
N PRO A 196 15.73 -28.94 10.64
CA PRO A 196 14.42 -28.36 11.01
C PRO A 196 13.84 -27.44 9.92
N ALA A 197 12.53 -27.21 9.97
CA ALA A 197 11.86 -26.29 9.03
C ALA A 197 12.41 -24.86 9.18
N GLN A 198 12.48 -24.12 8.07
CA GLN A 198 12.89 -22.72 8.06
C GLN A 198 11.87 -21.87 8.85
N ASP A 199 12.35 -21.01 9.76
CA ASP A 199 11.49 -20.01 10.41
C ASP A 199 11.23 -18.84 9.46
N LEU A 200 10.04 -18.83 8.87
CA LEU A 200 9.60 -17.79 7.94
C LEU A 200 9.17 -16.48 8.61
N THR A 201 9.17 -16.39 9.94
CA THR A 201 8.73 -15.20 10.66
C THR A 201 9.61 -14.01 10.31
N LEU A 202 9.07 -12.97 9.68
CA LEU A 202 9.80 -11.73 9.46
C LEU A 202 9.75 -10.90 10.74
N LYS A 203 8.54 -10.64 11.26
CA LYS A 203 8.41 -9.85 12.48
C LYS A 203 7.09 -10.09 13.21
N THR A 204 7.13 -9.86 14.52
CA THR A 204 5.95 -9.72 15.36
C THR A 204 5.80 -8.26 15.75
N ILE A 205 4.72 -7.62 15.33
CA ILE A 205 4.37 -6.24 15.66
C ILE A 205 3.46 -6.29 16.89
N VAL A 206 3.85 -5.60 17.96
CA VAL A 206 3.07 -5.56 19.20
C VAL A 206 2.10 -4.39 19.17
N VAL A 207 0.81 -4.67 19.09
CA VAL A 207 -0.24 -3.65 19.05
C VAL A 207 -0.84 -3.47 20.44
N THR A 208 -0.69 -2.29 21.02
CA THR A 208 -1.10 -1.98 22.39
C THR A 208 -2.06 -0.79 22.47
N GLY A 209 -2.85 -0.75 23.55
CA GLY A 209 -3.85 0.30 23.78
C GLY A 209 -5.28 -0.21 23.70
N ALA A 210 -6.23 0.71 23.79
CA ALA A 210 -7.65 0.41 23.69
C ALA A 210 -8.02 0.02 22.25
N ASN A 211 -8.99 -0.90 22.10
CA ASN A 211 -9.53 -1.23 20.79
C ASN A 211 -10.14 0.01 20.13
N ALA A 212 -9.94 0.14 18.82
CA ALA A 212 -10.51 1.20 18.02
C ALA A 212 -11.80 0.74 17.35
N THR A 213 -12.72 1.67 17.14
CA THR A 213 -13.94 1.39 16.38
C THR A 213 -13.59 1.19 14.90
N PRO A 214 -13.91 0.03 14.30
CA PRO A 214 -13.69 -0.18 12.88
C PRO A 214 -14.69 0.63 12.03
N PRO A 215 -14.38 0.88 10.74
CA PRO A 215 -15.34 1.40 9.78
C PRO A 215 -16.60 0.53 9.68
N SER A 216 -17.70 1.11 9.18
CA SER A 216 -18.92 0.35 8.90
C SER A 216 -18.70 -0.58 7.70
N LEU A 217 -19.28 -1.78 7.76
CA LEU A 217 -19.36 -2.69 6.60
C LEU A 217 -20.44 -2.27 5.60
N GLY A 218 -21.37 -1.39 6.00
CA GLY A 218 -22.52 -1.05 5.17
C GLY A 218 -23.48 -2.22 4.98
N THR A 219 -24.30 -2.13 3.93
CA THR A 219 -25.28 -3.16 3.57
C THR A 219 -24.65 -4.19 2.65
N GLN A 220 -24.17 -5.28 3.22
CA GLN A 220 -23.46 -6.34 2.51
C GLN A 220 -24.35 -7.05 1.47
N VAL A 221 -23.74 -7.37 0.32
CA VAL A 221 -24.34 -8.13 -0.79
C VAL A 221 -23.37 -9.25 -1.21
N PRO A 222 -23.84 -10.36 -1.82
CA PRO A 222 -22.94 -11.35 -2.39
C PRO A 222 -21.96 -10.74 -3.40
N GLY A 223 -20.76 -11.33 -3.51
CA GLY A 223 -19.77 -10.93 -4.51
C GLY A 223 -20.33 -10.95 -5.95
N GLY A 224 -19.78 -10.07 -6.78
CA GLY A 224 -20.14 -9.92 -8.18
C GLY A 224 -19.37 -8.75 -8.81
N THR A 225 -19.94 -8.18 -9.88
CA THR A 225 -19.41 -6.95 -10.47
C THR A 225 -19.65 -5.78 -9.52
N VAL A 226 -18.61 -4.98 -9.29
CA VAL A 226 -18.66 -3.76 -8.46
C VAL A 226 -18.68 -2.54 -9.36
N SER A 227 -19.59 -1.61 -9.07
CA SER A 227 -19.61 -0.26 -9.60
C SER A 227 -20.20 0.66 -8.53
N LYS A 228 -19.35 1.16 -7.63
CA LYS A 228 -19.76 1.91 -6.44
C LYS A 228 -19.13 3.29 -6.46
N SER A 229 -19.95 4.33 -6.41
CA SER A 229 -19.48 5.71 -6.26
C SER A 229 -19.59 6.15 -4.80
N LEU A 230 -18.50 6.67 -4.26
CA LEU A 230 -18.40 7.21 -2.92
C LEU A 230 -17.73 8.59 -2.97
N THR A 231 -18.19 9.50 -2.14
CA THR A 231 -17.62 10.84 -2.02
C THR A 231 -16.60 10.87 -0.91
N TYR A 232 -15.43 11.42 -1.21
CA TYR A 232 -14.35 11.66 -0.28
C TYR A 232 -14.09 13.16 -0.15
N THR A 233 -13.69 13.60 1.04
CA THR A 233 -13.13 14.94 1.23
C THR A 233 -11.61 14.84 1.06
N CYS A 234 -11.10 15.41 -0.03
CA CYS A 234 -9.68 15.44 -0.36
C CYS A 234 -9.07 16.80 -0.06
N VAL A 235 -7.87 16.84 0.53
CA VAL A 235 -7.17 18.11 0.81
C VAL A 235 -6.09 18.36 -0.23
N PHE A 236 -6.26 19.40 -1.05
CA PHE A 236 -5.28 19.85 -2.02
C PHE A 236 -4.44 21.01 -1.45
N PRO A 237 -3.13 21.08 -1.71
CA PRO A 237 -2.26 22.12 -1.14
C PRO A 237 -2.72 23.56 -1.39
N THR A 238 -3.24 23.85 -2.59
CA THR A 238 -3.65 25.20 -3.01
C THR A 238 -5.14 25.46 -2.85
N THR A 239 -5.97 24.44 -3.01
CA THR A 239 -7.43 24.57 -3.06
C THR A 239 -8.10 24.22 -1.72
N GLY A 240 -7.36 23.59 -0.80
CA GLY A 240 -7.89 23.12 0.47
C GLY A 240 -8.78 21.89 0.31
N ALA A 241 -9.75 21.73 1.21
CA ALA A 241 -10.66 20.59 1.22
C ALA A 241 -11.68 20.68 0.07
N VAL A 242 -11.79 19.61 -0.70
CA VAL A 242 -12.64 19.50 -1.89
C VAL A 242 -13.30 18.13 -1.92
N SER A 243 -14.60 18.09 -2.25
CA SER A 243 -15.32 16.84 -2.48
C SER A 243 -14.91 16.20 -3.80
N VAL A 244 -14.41 14.97 -3.74
CA VAL A 244 -14.02 14.15 -4.89
C VAL A 244 -14.88 12.89 -4.90
N THR A 245 -15.50 12.59 -6.04
CA THR A 245 -16.22 11.33 -6.21
C THR A 245 -15.26 10.27 -6.72
N GLY A 246 -15.07 9.21 -5.94
CA GLY A 246 -14.36 8.00 -6.34
C GLY A 246 -15.34 6.91 -6.75
N THR A 247 -15.20 6.39 -7.96
CA THR A 247 -15.97 5.25 -8.47
C THR A 247 -15.08 4.01 -8.48
N ALA A 248 -15.34 3.10 -7.55
CA ALA A 248 -14.73 1.78 -7.48
C ALA A 248 -15.41 0.84 -8.48
N THR A 249 -14.61 0.20 -9.34
CA THR A 249 -15.05 -0.80 -10.31
C THR A 249 -14.21 -2.06 -10.22
N GLY A 250 -14.80 -3.22 -10.49
CA GLY A 250 -14.06 -4.49 -10.46
C GLY A 250 -14.97 -5.69 -10.27
N THR A 251 -14.38 -6.79 -9.79
CA THR A 251 -15.08 -8.06 -9.57
C THR A 251 -14.66 -8.67 -8.24
N ILE A 252 -15.66 -9.06 -7.45
CA ILE A 252 -15.48 -9.77 -6.18
C ILE A 252 -16.03 -11.19 -6.36
N PRO A 253 -15.22 -12.25 -6.20
CA PRO A 253 -15.72 -13.61 -6.25
C PRO A 253 -16.84 -13.83 -5.22
N ALA A 254 -17.98 -14.41 -5.62
CA ALA A 254 -19.07 -14.67 -4.69
C ALA A 254 -18.71 -15.76 -3.67
N SER A 255 -17.86 -16.70 -4.06
CA SER A 255 -17.37 -17.78 -3.21
C SER A 255 -15.95 -18.22 -3.58
N GLY A 256 -15.34 -19.00 -2.69
CA GLY A 256 -14.09 -19.71 -2.94
C GLY A 256 -13.87 -20.83 -1.92
N ALA A 257 -13.02 -21.79 -2.24
CA ALA A 257 -12.65 -22.84 -1.30
C ALA A 257 -11.58 -22.35 -0.31
N HIS A 258 -11.68 -22.78 0.96
CA HIS A 258 -10.60 -22.56 1.93
C HIS A 258 -9.26 -23.14 1.42
N GLY A 259 -8.16 -22.51 1.79
CA GLY A 259 -6.81 -22.86 1.32
C GLY A 259 -6.56 -22.57 -0.17
N THR A 260 -7.57 -22.15 -0.94
CA THR A 260 -7.42 -21.82 -2.36
C THR A 260 -7.27 -20.31 -2.56
N ARG A 261 -6.50 -19.94 -3.58
CA ARG A 261 -6.28 -18.55 -3.98
C ARG A 261 -7.59 -17.94 -4.51
N ILE A 262 -7.98 -16.82 -3.93
CA ILE A 262 -9.09 -15.97 -4.38
C ILE A 262 -8.52 -14.65 -4.86
N GLN A 263 -8.91 -14.20 -6.04
CA GLN A 263 -8.41 -12.97 -6.66
C GLN A 263 -9.57 -12.02 -6.95
N PRO A 264 -9.81 -11.02 -6.08
CA PRO A 264 -10.66 -9.89 -6.42
C PRO A 264 -9.92 -8.94 -7.38
N THR A 265 -10.67 -8.10 -8.08
CA THR A 265 -10.14 -6.98 -8.87
C THR A 265 -10.79 -5.68 -8.44
N LEU A 266 -10.03 -4.59 -8.49
CA LEU A 266 -10.49 -3.25 -8.15
C LEU A 266 -9.71 -2.21 -8.95
N SER A 267 -10.41 -1.20 -9.43
CA SER A 267 -9.90 0.04 -9.99
C SER A 267 -10.72 1.19 -9.42
N VAL A 268 -10.12 2.35 -9.18
CA VAL A 268 -10.82 3.51 -8.64
C VAL A 268 -10.62 4.70 -9.55
N SER A 269 -11.70 5.19 -10.16
CA SER A 269 -11.70 6.45 -10.92
C SER A 269 -12.11 7.60 -10.01
N ALA A 270 -11.26 8.61 -9.86
CA ALA A 270 -11.55 9.81 -9.10
C ALA A 270 -11.87 10.97 -10.04
N ALA A 271 -13.05 11.59 -9.85
CA ALA A 271 -13.47 12.78 -10.58
C ALA A 271 -13.03 14.05 -9.85
N LEU A 272 -12.01 14.72 -10.38
CA LEU A 272 -11.51 16.00 -9.89
C LEU A 272 -12.39 17.15 -10.41
N PRO A 273 -12.91 18.03 -9.53
CA PRO A 273 -13.68 19.18 -9.96
C PRO A 273 -12.82 20.25 -10.63
N SER A 274 -13.47 21.11 -11.41
CA SER A 274 -12.80 22.10 -12.28
C SER A 274 -11.88 23.05 -11.52
N ASN A 275 -12.23 23.45 -10.29
CA ASN A 275 -11.41 24.34 -9.47
C ASN A 275 -10.03 23.75 -9.11
N VAL A 276 -9.92 22.42 -9.01
CA VAL A 276 -8.63 21.73 -8.83
C VAL A 276 -7.88 21.69 -10.16
N VAL A 277 -8.59 21.39 -11.25
CA VAL A 277 -8.00 21.35 -12.60
C VAL A 277 -7.54 22.73 -13.08
N ASP A 278 -8.22 23.80 -12.67
CA ASP A 278 -7.85 25.19 -12.91
C ASP A 278 -6.45 25.48 -12.35
N VAL A 279 -6.14 24.98 -11.14
CA VAL A 279 -4.79 25.13 -10.56
C VAL A 279 -3.74 24.44 -11.43
N LEU A 280 -4.02 23.23 -11.92
CA LEU A 280 -3.10 22.52 -12.81
C LEU A 280 -2.83 23.32 -14.09
N ARG A 281 -3.90 23.84 -14.73
CA ARG A 281 -3.80 24.67 -15.93
C ARG A 281 -3.05 25.98 -15.70
N ASN A 282 -3.36 26.67 -14.60
CA ASN A 282 -2.69 27.92 -14.24
C ASN A 282 -1.19 27.73 -13.94
N ASN A 283 -0.77 26.49 -13.69
CA ASN A 283 0.64 26.10 -13.54
C ASN A 283 1.21 25.40 -14.78
N ASN A 284 0.56 25.53 -15.93
CA ASN A 284 0.98 25.00 -17.24
C ASN A 284 1.14 23.48 -17.27
N ALA A 285 0.44 22.74 -16.40
CA ALA A 285 0.47 21.29 -16.43
C ALA A 285 -0.19 20.78 -17.72
N ALA A 286 0.56 20.02 -18.51
CA ALA A 286 0.05 19.30 -19.67
C ALA A 286 -0.51 17.94 -19.28
N THR A 287 0.13 17.26 -18.32
CA THR A 287 -0.31 15.97 -17.80
C THR A 287 -0.18 15.94 -16.28
N VAL A 288 -0.93 15.02 -15.64
CA VAL A 288 -0.72 14.66 -14.24
C VAL A 288 -0.64 13.15 -14.12
N SER A 289 0.32 12.66 -13.33
CA SER A 289 0.50 11.25 -13.00
C SER A 289 0.88 11.12 -11.54
N GLY A 290 0.92 9.90 -11.03
CA GLY A 290 1.37 9.69 -9.67
C GLY A 290 1.18 8.28 -9.17
N SER A 291 0.96 8.17 -7.88
CA SER A 291 0.59 6.94 -7.19
C SER A 291 -0.50 7.24 -6.17
N GLY A 292 -1.15 6.20 -5.68
CA GLY A 292 -2.12 6.34 -4.62
C GLY A 292 -2.32 5.04 -3.86
N ARG A 293 -3.21 5.11 -2.88
CA ARG A 293 -3.59 4.02 -2.00
C ARG A 293 -5.10 4.06 -1.80
N ALA A 294 -5.75 2.94 -2.11
CA ALA A 294 -7.16 2.73 -1.79
C ALA A 294 -7.26 1.83 -0.57
N ASP A 295 -7.94 2.28 0.47
CA ASP A 295 -8.25 1.40 1.59
C ASP A 295 -9.41 0.47 1.26
N VAL A 296 -9.27 -0.79 1.66
CA VAL A 296 -10.32 -1.80 1.66
C VAL A 296 -10.45 -2.30 3.09
N PHE A 297 -11.62 -2.11 3.68
CA PHE A 297 -11.96 -2.66 4.98
C PHE A 297 -12.54 -4.07 4.80
N ALA A 298 -12.08 -5.00 5.63
CA ALA A 298 -12.49 -6.39 5.59
C ALA A 298 -12.73 -6.95 6.99
N THR A 299 -13.69 -7.87 7.09
CA THR A 299 -13.88 -8.71 8.27
C THR A 299 -13.84 -10.18 7.92
N TYR A 300 -13.19 -10.98 8.76
CA TYR A 300 -13.12 -12.43 8.63
C TYR A 300 -12.84 -13.06 9.99
N GLY A 301 -13.59 -14.09 10.38
CA GLY A 301 -13.41 -14.77 11.66
C GLY A 301 -13.51 -13.84 12.89
N GLY A 302 -14.31 -12.77 12.79
CA GLY A 302 -14.41 -11.73 13.84
C GLY A 302 -13.22 -10.76 13.91
N THR A 303 -12.21 -10.92 13.04
CA THR A 303 -11.07 -10.00 12.93
C THR A 303 -11.37 -8.91 11.92
N ASN A 304 -11.04 -7.67 12.29
CA ASN A 304 -11.24 -6.47 11.48
C ASN A 304 -9.88 -5.99 10.95
N LEU A 305 -9.77 -5.79 9.65
CA LEU A 305 -8.53 -5.35 9.00
C LEU A 305 -8.86 -4.36 7.89
N THR A 306 -8.15 -3.23 7.86
CA THR A 306 -8.12 -2.39 6.66
C THR A 306 -6.78 -2.59 5.97
N LEU A 307 -6.82 -2.94 4.68
CA LEU A 307 -5.64 -2.95 3.82
C LEU A 307 -5.62 -1.67 2.99
N GLY A 308 -4.53 -0.92 3.07
CA GLY A 308 -4.28 0.19 2.17
C GLY A 308 -3.47 -0.27 0.97
N VAL A 309 -4.16 -0.52 -0.15
CA VAL A 309 -3.60 -1.14 -1.36
C VAL A 309 -2.99 -0.05 -2.27
N PRO A 310 -1.67 -0.07 -2.49
CA PRO A 310 -1.01 0.91 -3.35
C PRO A 310 -1.26 0.63 -4.84
N GLY A 311 -1.18 1.66 -5.67
CA GLY A 311 -1.23 1.52 -7.12
C GLY A 311 -0.73 2.76 -7.85
N PRO A 312 -0.31 2.64 -9.12
CA PRO A 312 -0.02 3.78 -9.95
C PRO A 312 -1.29 4.54 -10.33
N VAL A 313 -1.13 5.84 -10.55
CA VAL A 313 -2.06 6.67 -11.31
C VAL A 313 -1.37 6.99 -12.65
N PRO A 314 -1.78 6.35 -13.75
CA PRO A 314 -1.20 6.61 -15.07
C PRO A 314 -1.29 8.07 -15.47
N SER A 315 -0.38 8.50 -16.34
CA SER A 315 -0.39 9.87 -16.87
C SER A 315 -1.68 10.15 -17.64
N VAL A 316 -2.36 11.22 -17.26
CA VAL A 316 -3.58 11.71 -17.90
C VAL A 316 -3.39 13.17 -18.30
N ALA A 317 -3.86 13.52 -19.50
CA ALA A 317 -3.81 14.88 -20.00
C ALA A 317 -4.71 15.80 -19.19
N VAL A 318 -4.21 16.99 -18.86
CA VAL A 318 -5.00 18.04 -18.22
C VAL A 318 -5.89 18.68 -19.30
N PRO A 319 -7.23 18.59 -19.19
CA PRO A 319 -8.13 19.13 -20.21
C PRO A 319 -8.11 20.66 -20.18
N ALA A 320 -8.38 21.27 -21.35
CA ALA A 320 -8.42 22.72 -21.50
C ALA A 320 -9.52 23.39 -20.65
N THR A 321 -10.63 22.69 -20.42
CA THR A 321 -11.75 23.15 -19.59
C THR A 321 -12.38 21.97 -18.83
N GLY A 322 -13.13 22.27 -17.77
CA GLY A 322 -13.87 21.26 -16.99
C GLY A 322 -13.03 20.50 -15.96
N GLY A 323 -13.61 19.40 -15.47
CA GLY A 323 -12.97 18.48 -14.52
C GLY A 323 -12.06 17.45 -15.20
N LEU A 324 -11.38 16.64 -14.39
CA LEU A 324 -10.47 15.60 -14.85
C LEU A 324 -10.80 14.28 -14.14
N SER A 325 -10.74 13.16 -14.85
CA SER A 325 -10.83 11.83 -14.26
C SER A 325 -9.44 11.20 -14.19
N ALA A 326 -9.01 10.84 -12.98
CA ALA A 326 -7.77 10.12 -12.75
C ALA A 326 -8.07 8.72 -12.25
N THR A 327 -7.46 7.70 -12.85
CA THR A 327 -7.68 6.30 -12.44
C THR A 327 -6.51 5.81 -11.61
N LEU A 328 -6.78 5.41 -10.37
CA LEU A 328 -5.88 4.60 -9.56
C LEU A 328 -6.06 3.13 -9.97
N SER A 329 -4.96 2.43 -10.21
CA SER A 329 -4.95 0.98 -10.49
C SER A 329 -4.29 0.22 -9.35
N PRO A 330 -4.99 -0.04 -8.22
CA PRO A 330 -4.41 -0.74 -7.08
C PRO A 330 -3.87 -2.12 -7.47
N ALA A 331 -2.71 -2.47 -6.94
CA ALA A 331 -2.13 -3.80 -7.05
C ALA A 331 -2.86 -4.76 -6.07
N VAL A 332 -4.14 -5.05 -6.35
CA VAL A 332 -5.02 -5.82 -5.47
C VAL A 332 -4.43 -7.21 -5.17
N PRO A 333 -4.06 -7.50 -3.91
CA PRO A 333 -3.60 -8.83 -3.54
C PRO A 333 -4.68 -9.86 -3.79
N SER A 334 -4.30 -11.01 -4.32
CA SER A 334 -5.09 -12.20 -4.05
C SER A 334 -4.92 -12.57 -2.58
N PHE A 335 -5.79 -13.43 -2.07
CA PHE A 335 -5.68 -13.95 -0.72
C PHE A 335 -6.09 -15.42 -0.65
N SER A 336 -5.74 -16.10 0.43
CA SER A 336 -6.34 -17.36 0.84
C SER A 336 -6.47 -17.38 2.36
N VAL A 337 -7.48 -18.10 2.85
CA VAL A 337 -7.73 -18.26 4.28
C VAL A 337 -7.88 -19.76 4.59
N PRO A 338 -7.42 -20.24 5.75
CA PRO A 338 -7.35 -21.67 6.02
C PRO A 338 -8.69 -22.30 6.40
N ALA A 339 -9.70 -21.51 6.77
CA ALA A 339 -10.97 -22.00 7.28
C ALA A 339 -12.17 -21.45 6.50
N ALA A 340 -13.27 -22.20 6.50
CA ALA A 340 -14.55 -21.74 5.99
C ALA A 340 -15.06 -20.50 6.78
N GLY A 341 -15.93 -19.72 6.16
CA GLY A 341 -16.47 -18.49 6.75
C GLY A 341 -16.95 -17.49 5.71
N ALA A 342 -17.17 -16.25 6.14
CA ALA A 342 -17.51 -15.14 5.23
C ALA A 342 -16.45 -14.04 5.36
N ILE A 343 -15.99 -13.55 4.21
CA ILE A 343 -15.16 -12.35 4.13
C ILE A 343 -16.05 -11.22 3.62
N GLN A 344 -16.32 -10.25 4.49
CA GLN A 344 -17.14 -9.10 4.14
C GLN A 344 -16.22 -7.93 3.79
N LEU A 345 -16.48 -7.26 2.68
CA LEU A 345 -15.64 -6.20 2.14
C LEU A 345 -16.41 -4.88 2.07
N ALA A 346 -15.73 -3.80 2.40
CA ALA A 346 -16.21 -2.43 2.28
C ALA A 346 -15.09 -1.51 1.82
N ALA A 347 -15.44 -0.38 1.21
CA ALA A 347 -14.50 0.69 0.96
C ALA A 347 -13.98 1.22 2.30
N GLY A 348 -12.66 1.34 2.42
CA GLY A 348 -12.04 1.79 3.64
C GLY A 348 -12.10 3.32 3.83
N PRO A 349 -11.55 3.81 4.96
CA PRO A 349 -11.69 5.19 5.37
C PRO A 349 -10.90 6.19 4.50
N GLU A 350 -9.86 5.74 3.78
CA GLU A 350 -8.95 6.62 3.05
C GLU A 350 -8.80 6.26 1.56
N LEU A 351 -8.61 7.29 0.74
CA LEU A 351 -8.24 7.20 -0.67
C LEU A 351 -7.15 8.24 -0.96
N ASN A 352 -5.91 7.95 -0.62
CA ASN A 352 -4.84 8.96 -0.67
C ASN A 352 -4.06 8.88 -1.99
N GLY A 353 -3.57 10.02 -2.48
CA GLY A 353 -2.72 10.09 -3.66
C GLY A 353 -1.48 10.94 -3.47
N THR A 354 -0.47 10.70 -4.29
CA THR A 354 0.72 11.54 -4.48
C THR A 354 0.82 11.83 -5.97
N PHE A 355 0.81 13.11 -6.35
CA PHE A 355 0.71 13.53 -7.74
C PHE A 355 1.85 14.44 -8.13
N THR A 356 2.27 14.30 -9.39
CA THR A 356 3.28 15.13 -10.03
C THR A 356 2.70 15.63 -11.36
N PRO A 357 2.23 16.88 -11.43
CA PRO A 357 1.91 17.53 -12.69
C PRO A 357 3.19 17.81 -13.49
N LEU A 358 3.14 17.54 -14.79
CA LEU A 358 4.25 17.73 -15.73
C LEU A 358 3.88 18.75 -16.81
N LEU A 359 4.87 19.54 -17.22
CA LEU A 359 4.84 20.38 -18.42
C LEU A 359 4.83 19.50 -19.68
N ALA A 360 4.57 20.11 -20.84
CA ALA A 360 4.59 19.40 -22.13
C ALA A 360 5.95 18.77 -22.48
N ASN A 361 7.05 19.26 -21.91
CA ASN A 361 8.40 18.71 -22.08
C ASN A 361 8.72 17.55 -21.11
N GLY A 362 7.76 17.12 -20.28
CA GLY A 362 7.94 16.05 -19.30
C GLY A 362 8.56 16.46 -17.97
N ASN A 363 9.00 17.71 -17.81
CA ASN A 363 9.53 18.19 -16.53
C ASN A 363 8.39 18.53 -15.55
N PRO A 364 8.60 18.38 -14.23
CA PRO A 364 7.62 18.83 -13.23
C PRO A 364 7.26 20.31 -13.37
N THR A 365 6.00 20.67 -13.08
CA THR A 365 5.61 22.08 -12.96
C THR A 365 6.10 22.68 -11.64
N ALA A 366 5.90 23.98 -11.45
CA ALA A 366 6.23 24.68 -10.19
C ALA A 366 5.47 24.15 -8.95
N LEU A 367 4.40 23.37 -9.14
CA LEU A 367 3.69 22.71 -8.04
C LEU A 367 4.50 21.57 -7.41
N GLY A 368 5.51 21.04 -8.13
CA GLY A 368 6.28 19.89 -7.68
C GLY A 368 5.42 18.64 -7.46
N THR A 369 5.90 17.74 -6.61
CA THR A 369 5.13 16.56 -6.17
C THR A 369 4.41 16.88 -4.87
N PHE A 370 3.13 16.52 -4.78
CA PHE A 370 2.32 16.79 -3.60
C PHE A 370 1.42 15.62 -3.22
N ASN A 371 1.08 15.55 -1.94
CA ASN A 371 0.16 14.56 -1.39
C ASN A 371 -1.26 15.12 -1.33
N VAL A 372 -2.24 14.26 -1.58
CA VAL A 372 -3.67 14.54 -1.48
C VAL A 372 -4.27 13.47 -0.57
N PRO A 373 -4.34 13.71 0.75
CA PRO A 373 -5.07 12.84 1.63
C PRO A 373 -6.57 13.00 1.37
N CYS A 374 -7.30 11.89 1.34
CA CYS A 374 -8.75 11.91 1.22
C CYS A 374 -9.40 10.99 2.24
N THR A 375 -10.47 11.47 2.88
CA THR A 375 -11.26 10.70 3.84
C THR A 375 -12.67 10.47 3.32
N LEU A 376 -13.20 9.27 3.53
CA LEU A 376 -14.56 8.92 3.13
C LEU A 376 -15.58 9.78 3.90
N ASN A 377 -16.51 10.41 3.18
CA ASN A 377 -17.56 11.20 3.84
C ASN A 377 -18.52 10.27 4.61
N PRO A 378 -18.94 10.63 5.83
CA PRO A 378 -19.80 9.81 6.66
C PRO A 378 -21.20 9.65 6.06
N GLY A 379 -21.93 8.62 6.50
CA GLY A 379 -23.33 8.37 6.14
C GLY A 379 -23.57 7.71 4.78
N GLN A 380 -22.51 7.39 4.03
CA GLN A 380 -22.60 6.59 2.81
C GLN A 380 -22.52 5.10 3.15
N ASP A 381 -23.08 4.25 2.29
CA ASP A 381 -22.95 2.80 2.39
C ASP A 381 -21.66 2.34 1.69
N PRO A 382 -20.61 1.88 2.41
CA PRO A 382 -19.34 1.50 1.81
C PRO A 382 -19.29 0.06 1.32
N ALA A 383 -20.36 -0.74 1.42
CA ALA A 383 -20.31 -2.16 1.08
C ALA A 383 -19.81 -2.42 -0.36
N ILE A 384 -18.81 -3.31 -0.48
CA ILE A 384 -18.23 -3.77 -1.74
C ILE A 384 -18.72 -5.17 -2.10
N GLY A 385 -18.83 -6.08 -1.12
CA GLY A 385 -19.37 -7.41 -1.32
C GLY A 385 -18.90 -8.43 -0.28
N THR A 386 -19.55 -9.58 -0.25
CA THR A 386 -19.23 -10.71 0.61
C THR A 386 -18.77 -11.90 -0.20
N ILE A 387 -17.68 -12.53 0.25
CA ILE A 387 -17.13 -13.77 -0.32
C ILE A 387 -17.41 -14.90 0.67
N THR A 388 -18.16 -15.92 0.23
CA THR A 388 -18.38 -17.12 1.03
C THR A 388 -17.24 -18.12 0.84
N ILE A 389 -16.57 -18.46 1.93
CA ILE A 389 -15.49 -19.46 1.96
C ILE A 389 -16.07 -20.80 2.39
N THR A 390 -15.93 -21.80 1.53
CA THR A 390 -16.45 -23.17 1.74
C THR A 390 -15.34 -24.18 1.99
#